data_AF-A0A401X9C7-F1
#
_entry.id   AF-A0A401X9C7-F1
#
_cell.length_a   1.000
_cell.length_b   1.000
_cell.length_c   1.000
_cell.angle_alpha   90.00
_cell.angle_beta   90.00
_cell.angle_gamma   90.00
#
_symmetry.space_group_name_H-M   'P 1'
#
loop_
_entity.id
_entity.type
_entity.pdbx_description
1 polymer ?
#
loop_
_entity_poly.entity_id
_entity_poly.type
_entity_poly.pdbx_seq_one_letter_code
_entity_poly.pdbx_strand_id
1 'polypeptide(L)'
;MTGSSSDPAAFQPHIGKKPKARRELLAKRMKDNNDPLKLVIVRDMWLTGFDVPSMHTMYVDKPMRGHGLMQVIARVNRVFKGKPGGLVVDYIGLAQNLKTALGEYSAGDREQVGIDEGEAIRALQERYEVVRAMFNPGQAGGFDYRPALQEGAETQDKLSIMGGALNYILGQQHRAMAKAKNDEERKAAQKRYPDAVKALSVAFALASASDEATKLRDEIGFFEAVRAALVKSASTGRDGRSAQERELAIKQLVSKAVISTDIIDAEISQKGCTSG
;
A
#
# COMPACT_ATOMS: atom_id res chain seq x y z
N MET A 1 12.90 21.86 27.74
CA MET A 1 12.79 23.10 26.96
C MET A 1 11.35 23.30 26.51
N THR A 2 10.58 23.93 27.37
CA THR A 2 9.15 24.24 27.23
C THR A 2 8.90 25.70 26.80
N GLY A 3 9.93 26.56 26.86
CA GLY A 3 9.81 27.99 26.62
C GLY A 3 9.28 28.78 27.82
N SER A 4 9.13 28.13 29.00
CA SER A 4 8.66 28.76 30.23
C SER A 4 9.80 29.39 31.02
N SER A 5 9.47 30.28 31.96
CA SER A 5 10.45 30.91 32.87
C SER A 5 11.20 29.90 33.76
N SER A 6 10.71 28.67 33.83
CA SER A 6 11.33 27.54 34.53
C SER A 6 12.40 26.80 33.72
N ASP A 7 12.61 27.10 32.43
CA ASP A 7 13.72 26.53 31.67
C ASP A 7 15.07 27.19 32.07
N PRO A 8 16.18 26.42 32.12
CA PRO A 8 17.51 26.96 32.35
C PRO A 8 17.86 28.13 31.42
N ALA A 9 18.56 29.15 31.94
CA ALA A 9 18.94 30.34 31.17
C ALA A 9 19.74 30.01 29.89
N ALA A 10 20.53 28.94 29.91
CA ALA A 10 21.28 28.43 28.76
C ALA A 10 20.38 28.03 27.57
N PHE A 11 19.09 27.77 27.77
CA PHE A 11 18.16 27.38 26.71
C PHE A 11 17.49 28.58 26.03
N GLN A 12 17.56 29.78 26.62
CA GLN A 12 16.94 31.01 26.11
C GLN A 12 17.36 31.37 24.66
N PRO A 13 18.63 31.20 24.22
CA PRO A 13 19.01 31.45 22.84
C PRO A 13 18.30 30.53 21.82
N HIS A 14 17.88 29.34 22.25
CA HIS A 14 17.24 28.34 21.39
C HIS A 14 15.71 28.47 21.40
N ILE A 15 15.14 29.12 22.42
CA ILE A 15 13.72 29.44 22.55
C ILE A 15 13.38 30.65 21.66
N GLY A 16 12.69 30.41 20.54
CA GLY A 16 12.38 31.48 19.57
C GLY A 16 11.30 32.45 20.08
N LYS A 17 11.61 33.75 20.12
CA LYS A 17 10.69 34.85 20.51
C LYS A 17 9.40 34.94 19.67
N LYS A 18 9.37 34.34 18.47
CA LYS A 18 8.20 34.29 17.55
C LYS A 18 8.00 32.87 17.01
N PRO A 19 7.32 31.97 17.75
CA PRO A 19 7.24 30.56 17.42
C PRO A 19 6.59 30.28 16.06
N LYS A 20 5.53 31.02 15.70
CA LYS A 20 4.79 30.82 14.44
C LYS A 20 5.63 31.18 13.21
N ALA A 21 6.20 32.38 13.17
CA ALA A 21 7.03 32.84 12.05
C ALA A 21 8.27 31.94 11.85
N ARG A 22 8.88 31.48 12.95
CA ARG A 22 10.01 30.54 12.89
C ARG A 22 9.59 29.18 12.32
N ARG A 23 8.41 28.66 12.67
CA ARG A 23 7.88 27.40 12.13
C ARG A 23 7.62 27.50 10.62
N GLU A 24 7.02 28.60 10.17
CA GLU A 24 6.76 28.84 8.74
C GLU A 24 8.06 28.98 7.94
N LEU A 25 9.06 29.68 8.48
CA LEU A 25 10.39 29.79 7.88
C LEU A 25 11.05 28.41 7.74
N LEU A 26 11.08 27.61 8.81
CA LEU A 26 11.67 26.27 8.77
C LEU A 26 10.92 25.34 7.80
N ALA A 27 9.58 25.46 7.74
CA ALA A 27 8.76 24.69 6.81
C ALA A 27 9.08 25.04 5.35
N LYS A 28 9.28 26.33 5.03
CA LYS A 28 9.67 26.78 3.70
C LYS A 28 11.07 26.28 3.33
N ARG A 29 12.03 26.40 4.25
CA ARG A 29 13.41 25.94 4.05
C ARG A 29 13.50 24.43 3.82
N MET A 30 12.77 23.63 4.61
CA MET A 30 12.76 22.17 4.42
C MET A 30 12.12 21.70 3.10
N LYS A 31 11.27 22.50 2.48
CA LYS A 31 10.69 22.20 1.16
C LYS A 31 11.63 22.54 0.01
N ASP A 32 12.66 23.36 0.26
CA ASP A 32 13.66 23.73 -0.73
C ASP A 32 14.81 22.71 -0.71
N ASN A 33 14.92 21.93 -1.79
CA ASN A 33 15.94 20.89 -1.90
C ASN A 33 17.37 21.45 -1.93
N ASN A 34 17.54 22.72 -2.32
CA ASN A 34 18.83 23.39 -2.39
C ASN A 34 19.21 24.06 -1.06
N ASP A 35 18.32 24.12 -0.07
CA ASP A 35 18.65 24.70 1.24
C ASP A 35 19.64 23.80 2.00
N PRO A 36 20.62 24.36 2.73
CA PRO A 36 21.54 23.60 3.57
C PRO A 36 20.87 22.89 4.76
N LEU A 37 19.63 23.24 5.13
CA LEU A 37 18.89 22.58 6.20
C LEU A 37 18.44 21.17 5.77
N LYS A 38 19.03 20.14 6.40
CA LYS A 38 18.74 18.72 6.08
C LYS A 38 18.07 17.92 7.20
N LEU A 39 18.07 18.43 8.44
CA LEU A 39 17.51 17.74 9.60
C LEU A 39 16.63 18.70 10.42
N VAL A 40 15.45 18.24 10.82
CA VAL A 40 14.60 18.94 11.79
C VAL A 40 14.09 17.95 12.83
N ILE A 41 14.22 18.32 14.09
CA ILE A 41 13.69 17.57 15.22
C ILE A 41 12.35 18.20 15.60
N VAL A 42 11.29 17.38 15.58
CA VAL A 42 9.92 17.80 15.91
C VAL A 42 9.31 16.86 16.93
N ARG A 43 8.36 17.37 17.74
CA ARG A 43 7.59 16.56 18.70
C ARG A 43 6.21 16.17 18.17
N ASP A 44 5.41 17.17 17.83
CA ASP A 44 4.01 17.01 17.37
C ASP A 44 3.74 17.71 16.04
N MET A 45 4.57 18.69 15.70
CA MET A 45 4.42 19.46 14.47
C MET A 45 4.85 18.64 13.26
N TRP A 46 4.23 18.90 12.12
CA TRP A 46 4.56 18.30 10.82
C TRP A 46 4.29 16.79 10.69
N LEU A 47 3.81 16.14 11.75
CA LEU A 47 3.24 14.80 11.70
C LEU A 47 1.91 14.78 10.90
N THR A 48 1.20 15.92 10.85
CA THR A 48 -0.01 16.14 10.03
C THR A 48 0.12 17.42 9.18
N GLY A 49 -0.54 17.47 8.01
CA GLY A 49 -0.56 18.63 7.10
C GLY A 49 0.73 19.07 6.40
N PHE A 50 1.92 18.59 6.81
CA PHE A 50 3.21 18.94 6.19
C PHE A 50 3.67 17.87 5.19
N ASP A 51 4.10 18.28 3.99
CA ASP A 51 4.44 17.37 2.89
C ASP A 51 5.73 17.85 2.22
N VAL A 52 6.72 16.95 2.15
CA VAL A 52 8.04 17.16 1.55
C VAL A 52 8.39 15.88 0.78
N PRO A 53 8.06 15.79 -0.52
CA PRO A 53 8.26 14.55 -1.29
C PRO A 53 9.71 14.05 -1.29
N SER A 54 10.68 14.96 -1.25
CA SER A 54 12.12 14.67 -1.19
C SER A 54 12.61 14.10 0.14
N MET A 55 11.79 14.12 1.20
CA MET A 55 12.17 13.58 2.51
C MET A 55 12.33 12.05 2.42
N HIS A 56 13.56 11.56 2.58
CA HIS A 56 13.87 10.13 2.47
C HIS A 56 13.80 9.39 3.80
N THR A 57 14.35 9.97 4.88
CA THR A 57 14.50 9.27 6.16
C THR A 57 13.72 9.95 7.27
N MET A 58 13.04 9.17 8.11
CA MET A 58 12.47 9.64 9.37
C MET A 58 12.95 8.78 10.54
N TYR A 59 13.50 9.45 11.56
CA TYR A 59 13.84 8.85 12.83
C TYR A 59 12.67 9.04 13.79
N VAL A 60 12.22 7.95 14.41
CA VAL A 60 11.07 7.98 15.30
C VAL A 60 11.46 7.50 16.68
N ASP A 61 11.34 8.44 17.63
CA ASP A 61 11.53 8.24 19.05
C ASP A 61 10.30 8.76 19.82
N LYS A 62 9.11 8.39 19.33
CA LYS A 62 7.84 8.72 19.97
C LYS A 62 6.86 7.55 19.82
N PRO A 63 6.17 7.13 20.90
CA PRO A 63 5.13 6.10 20.79
C PRO A 63 3.99 6.61 19.90
N MET A 64 3.75 5.90 18.79
CA MET A 64 2.68 6.17 17.84
C MET A 64 1.94 4.86 17.55
N ARG A 65 0.62 4.92 17.37
CA ARG A 65 -0.24 3.75 17.15
C ARG A 65 -1.28 4.01 16.08
N GLY A 66 -1.78 2.93 15.47
CA GLY A 66 -2.90 2.98 14.55
C GLY A 66 -2.67 3.92 13.37
N HIS A 67 -3.71 4.71 13.07
CA HIS A 67 -3.74 5.65 11.94
C HIS A 67 -2.61 6.68 11.97
N GLY A 68 -2.17 7.14 13.15
CA GLY A 68 -1.10 8.14 13.27
C GLY A 68 0.24 7.62 12.75
N LEU A 69 0.55 6.34 13.01
CA LEU A 69 1.76 5.70 12.52
C LEU A 69 1.71 5.49 11.00
N MET A 70 0.57 5.02 10.47
CA MET A 70 0.36 4.84 9.04
C MET A 70 0.48 6.15 8.25
N GLN A 71 -0.07 7.24 8.80
CA GLN A 71 0.04 8.58 8.19
C GLN A 71 1.49 9.06 8.12
N VAL A 72 2.28 8.75 9.15
CA VAL A 72 3.69 9.13 9.22
C VAL A 72 4.52 8.33 8.20
N ILE A 73 4.33 7.00 8.12
CA ILE A 73 5.02 6.15 7.16
C ILE A 73 4.69 6.56 5.71
N ALA A 74 3.42 6.81 5.40
CA ALA A 74 2.99 7.23 4.07
C ALA A 74 3.60 8.57 3.61
N ARG A 75 3.97 9.45 4.56
CA ARG A 75 4.64 10.72 4.25
C ARG A 75 6.08 10.53 3.83
N VAL A 76 6.78 9.62 4.51
CA VAL A 76 8.18 9.29 4.18
C VAL A 76 8.23 8.54 2.84
N ASN A 77 7.17 7.82 2.47
CA ASN A 77 7.12 7.07 1.21
C ASN A 77 6.50 7.85 0.02
N ARG A 78 6.62 9.18 0.00
CA ARG A 78 6.25 10.00 -1.17
C ARG A 78 7.27 9.84 -2.30
N VAL A 79 6.78 9.72 -3.54
CA VAL A 79 7.59 9.59 -4.76
C VAL A 79 8.35 10.88 -5.04
N PHE A 80 9.65 10.76 -5.30
CA PHE A 80 10.53 11.87 -5.67
C PHE A 80 11.70 11.36 -6.53
N LYS A 81 12.17 12.17 -7.49
CA LYS A 81 13.22 11.77 -8.44
C LYS A 81 14.51 11.39 -7.70
N GLY A 82 15.04 10.20 -7.97
CA GLY A 82 16.29 9.69 -7.38
C GLY A 82 16.14 9.16 -5.94
N LYS A 83 14.91 9.02 -5.45
CA LYS A 83 14.62 8.47 -4.12
C LYS A 83 14.04 7.05 -4.26
N PRO A 84 14.78 5.99 -3.88
CA PRO A 84 14.35 4.60 -4.07
C PRO A 84 13.18 4.20 -3.16
N GLY A 85 13.03 4.86 -2.01
CA GLY A 85 11.95 4.60 -1.06
C GLY A 85 12.04 5.51 0.17
N GLY A 86 11.11 5.35 1.10
CA GLY A 86 11.17 5.99 2.41
C GLY A 86 11.79 5.06 3.47
N LEU A 87 12.77 5.55 4.23
CA LEU A 87 13.36 4.84 5.37
C LEU A 87 12.78 5.37 6.68
N VAL A 88 12.19 4.48 7.49
CA VAL A 88 11.78 4.80 8.86
C VAL A 88 12.70 4.06 9.82
N VAL A 89 13.45 4.80 10.63
CA VAL A 89 14.32 4.27 11.67
C VAL A 89 13.61 4.42 13.01
N ASP A 90 13.28 3.29 13.62
CA ASP A 90 12.44 3.19 14.81
C ASP A 90 13.28 2.74 16.02
N TYR A 91 13.31 3.57 17.06
CA TYR A 91 14.07 3.31 18.28
C TYR A 91 13.21 2.76 19.44
N ILE A 92 11.88 2.73 19.29
CA ILE A 92 10.94 2.34 20.36
C ILE A 92 10.27 0.98 20.08
N GLY A 93 10.43 0.43 18.88
CA GLY A 93 9.77 -0.82 18.49
C GLY A 93 8.33 -0.61 17.99
N LEU A 94 8.08 0.53 17.34
CA LEU A 94 6.91 0.80 16.52
C LEU A 94 6.65 -0.26 15.44
N ALA A 95 7.63 -1.04 14.99
CA ALA A 95 7.38 -2.20 14.13
C ALA A 95 6.32 -3.15 14.74
N GLN A 96 6.37 -3.38 16.05
CA GLN A 96 5.39 -4.21 16.75
C GLN A 96 4.03 -3.50 16.87
N ASN A 97 4.01 -2.18 17.06
CA ASN A 97 2.78 -1.38 17.07
C ASN A 97 2.16 -1.25 15.66
N LEU A 98 2.97 -1.24 14.61
CA LEU A 98 2.56 -1.27 13.21
C LEU A 98 1.90 -2.61 12.89
N LYS A 99 2.55 -3.71 13.29
CA LYS A 99 2.03 -5.07 13.20
C LYS A 99 0.72 -5.25 14.00
N THR A 100 0.65 -4.64 15.18
CA THR A 100 -0.54 -4.59 16.04
C THR A 100 -1.67 -3.76 15.41
N ALA A 101 -1.37 -2.60 14.83
CA ALA A 101 -2.34 -1.73 14.15
C ALA A 101 -2.84 -2.32 12.82
N LEU A 102 -1.98 -3.03 12.10
CA LEU A 102 -2.35 -3.83 10.93
C LEU A 102 -3.15 -5.06 11.36
N GLY A 103 -2.81 -5.67 12.51
CA GLY A 103 -3.55 -6.77 13.13
C GLY A 103 -4.88 -6.37 13.78
N GLU A 104 -5.10 -5.09 14.11
CA GLU A 104 -6.41 -4.57 14.54
C GLU A 104 -7.46 -4.60 13.42
N TYR A 105 -7.02 -4.81 12.17
CA TYR A 105 -7.88 -5.17 11.04
C TYR A 105 -8.14 -6.68 10.91
N SER A 106 -7.51 -7.51 11.74
CA SER A 106 -7.56 -8.98 11.71
C SER A 106 -7.72 -9.49 13.15
N ALA A 107 -8.93 -9.36 13.68
CA ALA A 107 -9.25 -9.80 15.03
C ALA A 107 -9.06 -11.33 15.18
N GLY A 108 -8.33 -11.72 16.23
CA GLY A 108 -8.18 -13.10 16.69
C GLY A 108 -6.72 -13.43 16.98
N ASP A 109 -6.38 -13.60 18.25
CA ASP A 109 -5.14 -14.21 18.77
C ASP A 109 -3.85 -13.37 18.75
N ARG A 110 -3.77 -12.46 19.74
CA ARG A 110 -2.52 -11.85 20.20
C ARG A 110 -2.01 -12.58 21.45
N GLU A 111 -1.34 -13.71 21.27
CA GLU A 111 -0.45 -14.25 22.31
C GLU A 111 0.58 -15.24 21.73
N GLN A 112 1.51 -14.73 20.90
CA GLN A 112 2.89 -15.23 20.84
C GLN A 112 3.78 -14.27 20.03
N VAL A 113 4.95 -13.99 20.60
CA VAL A 113 5.94 -13.03 20.11
C VAL A 113 6.75 -13.68 19.00
N GLY A 114 6.83 -12.99 17.85
CA GLY A 114 7.45 -13.49 16.62
C GLY A 114 6.42 -14.23 15.78
N ILE A 115 5.98 -13.64 14.66
CA ILE A 115 5.31 -14.49 13.66
C ILE A 115 6.46 -15.32 13.11
N ASP A 116 6.39 -16.63 13.34
CA ASP A 116 7.27 -17.60 12.72
C ASP A 116 7.28 -17.34 11.21
N GLU A 117 8.45 -17.18 10.61
CA GLU A 117 8.57 -16.89 9.17
C GLU A 117 7.85 -17.96 8.33
N GLY A 118 7.89 -19.22 8.78
CA GLY A 118 7.13 -20.32 8.18
C GLY A 118 5.62 -20.15 8.35
N GLU A 119 5.14 -19.60 9.45
CA GLU A 119 3.73 -19.26 9.63
C GLU A 119 3.29 -18.10 8.72
N ALA A 120 4.13 -17.07 8.55
CA ALA A 120 3.87 -15.98 7.62
C ALA A 120 3.80 -16.49 6.16
N ILE A 121 4.75 -17.35 5.76
CA ILE A 121 4.77 -17.96 4.43
C ILE A 121 3.55 -18.86 4.22
N ARG A 122 3.18 -19.68 5.22
CA ARG A 122 1.97 -20.52 5.16
C ARG A 122 0.72 -19.68 5.00
N ALA A 123 0.58 -18.60 5.76
CA ALA A 123 -0.53 -17.68 5.65
C ALA A 123 -0.57 -16.99 4.26
N LEU A 124 0.59 -16.60 3.72
CA LEU A 124 0.68 -16.07 2.36
C LEU A 124 0.19 -17.09 1.33
N GLN A 125 0.70 -18.33 1.37
CA GLN A 125 0.33 -19.40 0.45
C GLN A 125 -1.17 -19.72 0.51
N GLU A 126 -1.73 -19.84 1.72
CA GLU A 126 -3.15 -20.11 1.91
C GLU A 126 -4.01 -19.00 1.27
N ARG A 127 -3.69 -17.73 1.54
CA ARG A 127 -4.44 -16.60 0.98
C ARG A 127 -4.23 -16.46 -0.52
N TYR A 128 -3.04 -16.76 -1.01
CA TYR A 128 -2.71 -16.76 -2.43
C TYR A 128 -3.56 -17.79 -3.17
N GLU A 129 -3.61 -19.03 -2.67
CA GLU A 129 -4.43 -20.09 -3.27
C GLU A 129 -5.92 -19.74 -3.25
N VAL A 130 -6.42 -19.10 -2.19
CA VAL A 130 -7.80 -18.63 -2.14
C VAL A 130 -8.11 -17.64 -3.27
N VAL A 131 -7.25 -16.63 -3.48
CA VAL A 131 -7.46 -15.63 -4.55
C VAL A 131 -7.29 -16.27 -5.93
N ARG A 132 -6.28 -17.12 -6.11
CA ARG A 132 -6.01 -17.84 -7.35
C ARG A 132 -7.15 -18.78 -7.72
N ALA A 133 -7.75 -19.48 -6.75
CA ALA A 133 -8.94 -20.32 -6.93
C ALA A 133 -10.21 -19.51 -7.29
N MET A 134 -10.23 -18.19 -7.05
CA MET A 134 -11.32 -17.36 -7.59
C MET A 134 -11.22 -17.22 -9.10
N PHE A 135 -10.04 -17.40 -9.71
CA PHE A 135 -9.83 -17.38 -11.15
C PHE A 135 -9.80 -18.79 -11.77
N ASN A 136 -9.37 -19.81 -11.02
CA ASN A 136 -9.19 -21.19 -11.50
C ASN A 136 -8.40 -21.28 -12.83
N PRO A 137 -7.20 -20.68 -12.93
CA PRO A 137 -6.46 -20.65 -14.18
C PRO A 137 -6.15 -22.07 -14.68
N GLY A 138 -6.35 -22.31 -15.98
CA GLY A 138 -6.14 -23.62 -16.60
C GLY A 138 -7.26 -24.66 -16.40
N GLN A 139 -8.34 -24.31 -15.70
CA GLN A 139 -9.52 -25.18 -15.59
C GLN A 139 -10.64 -24.75 -16.53
N ALA A 140 -11.50 -25.69 -16.93
CA ALA A 140 -12.70 -25.41 -17.72
C ALA A 140 -13.63 -24.45 -16.96
N GLY A 141 -13.95 -23.31 -17.57
CA GLY A 141 -14.75 -22.25 -16.93
C GLY A 141 -13.96 -21.31 -16.00
N GLY A 142 -12.64 -21.50 -15.90
CA GLY A 142 -11.71 -20.57 -15.28
C GLY A 142 -11.34 -19.38 -16.17
N PHE A 143 -10.63 -18.42 -15.61
CA PHE A 143 -10.03 -17.30 -16.32
C PHE A 143 -8.51 -17.37 -16.17
N ASP A 144 -7.81 -17.49 -17.30
CA ASP A 144 -6.35 -17.54 -17.30
C ASP A 144 -5.75 -16.14 -17.47
N TYR A 145 -5.25 -15.59 -16.38
CA TYR A 145 -4.61 -14.27 -16.35
C TYR A 145 -3.08 -14.34 -16.55
N ARG A 146 -2.47 -15.53 -16.45
CA ARG A 146 -1.01 -15.71 -16.47
C ARG A 146 -0.33 -15.16 -17.74
N PRO A 147 -0.95 -15.17 -18.94
CA PRO A 147 -0.33 -14.56 -20.11
C PRO A 147 -0.05 -13.05 -19.95
N ALA A 148 -0.80 -12.32 -19.10
CA ALA A 148 -0.53 -10.91 -18.83
C ALA A 148 0.74 -10.66 -17.99
N LEU A 149 1.26 -11.72 -17.35
CA LEU A 149 2.41 -11.66 -16.46
C LEU A 149 3.70 -12.15 -17.13
N GLN A 150 3.62 -12.62 -18.37
CA GLN A 150 4.79 -13.05 -19.10
C GLN A 150 5.66 -11.85 -19.48
N GLU A 151 6.97 -12.04 -19.37
CA GLU A 151 7.96 -11.07 -19.83
C GLU A 151 7.77 -10.82 -21.33
N GLY A 152 7.70 -9.55 -21.73
CA GLY A 152 7.43 -9.16 -23.11
C GLY A 152 5.96 -9.17 -23.55
N ALA A 153 5.00 -9.44 -22.66
CA ALA A 153 3.57 -9.33 -22.99
C ALA A 153 3.20 -7.91 -23.45
N GLU A 154 2.51 -7.80 -24.58
CA GLU A 154 2.12 -6.51 -25.14
C GLU A 154 1.16 -5.76 -24.21
N THR A 155 1.31 -4.43 -24.12
CA THR A 155 0.45 -3.59 -23.29
C THR A 155 -1.04 -3.78 -23.62
N GLN A 156 -1.36 -3.96 -24.91
CA GLN A 156 -2.73 -4.19 -25.35
C GLN A 156 -3.30 -5.52 -24.83
N ASP A 157 -2.49 -6.58 -24.80
CA ASP A 157 -2.90 -7.88 -24.28
C ASP A 157 -3.05 -7.85 -22.76
N LYS A 158 -2.12 -7.21 -22.04
CA LYS A 158 -2.23 -6.99 -20.59
C LYS A 158 -3.54 -6.27 -20.23
N LEU A 159 -3.90 -5.25 -21.00
CA LEU A 159 -5.15 -4.50 -20.84
C LEU A 159 -6.38 -5.35 -21.10
N SER A 160 -6.37 -6.11 -22.19
CA SER A 160 -7.46 -7.01 -22.55
C SER A 160 -7.70 -8.05 -21.45
N ILE A 161 -6.62 -8.69 -20.97
CA ILE A 161 -6.67 -9.71 -19.92
C ILE A 161 -7.14 -9.10 -18.59
N MET A 162 -6.65 -7.92 -18.22
CA MET A 162 -7.09 -7.22 -17.01
C MET A 162 -8.59 -6.88 -17.06
N GLY A 163 -9.09 -6.43 -18.21
CA GLY A 163 -10.52 -6.19 -18.42
C GLY A 163 -11.34 -7.47 -18.33
N GLY A 164 -10.84 -8.55 -18.94
CA GLY A 164 -11.45 -9.89 -18.85
C GLY A 164 -11.51 -10.41 -17.42
N ALA A 165 -10.42 -10.26 -16.65
CA ALA A 165 -10.33 -10.68 -15.26
C ALA A 165 -11.34 -9.94 -14.37
N LEU A 166 -11.44 -8.61 -14.55
CA LEU A 166 -12.45 -7.81 -13.85
C LEU A 166 -13.88 -8.25 -14.17
N ASN A 167 -14.19 -8.45 -15.45
CA ASN A 167 -15.50 -8.93 -15.89
C ASN A 167 -15.81 -10.33 -15.36
N TYR A 168 -14.81 -11.21 -15.29
CA TYR A 168 -14.94 -12.54 -14.73
C TYR A 168 -15.31 -12.50 -13.23
N ILE A 169 -14.60 -11.69 -12.45
CA ILE A 169 -14.89 -11.50 -11.02
C ILE A 169 -16.27 -10.85 -10.82
N LEU A 170 -16.61 -9.80 -11.57
CA LEU A 170 -17.93 -9.17 -11.54
C LEU A 170 -19.05 -10.17 -11.84
N GLY A 171 -18.86 -11.02 -12.86
CA GLY A 171 -19.82 -12.08 -13.21
C GLY A 171 -20.05 -13.06 -12.06
N GLN A 172 -18.99 -13.45 -11.35
CA GLN A 172 -19.11 -14.28 -10.14
C GLN A 172 -19.85 -13.56 -9.01
N GLN A 173 -19.53 -12.28 -8.76
CA GLN A 173 -20.20 -11.49 -7.74
C GLN A 173 -21.69 -11.34 -8.03
N HIS A 174 -22.07 -11.02 -9.27
CA HIS A 174 -23.47 -10.92 -9.68
C HIS A 174 -24.22 -12.24 -9.49
N ARG A 175 -23.62 -13.37 -9.90
CA ARG A 175 -24.23 -14.70 -9.68
C ARG A 175 -24.39 -15.03 -8.20
N ALA A 176 -23.41 -14.70 -7.36
CA ALA A 176 -23.49 -14.93 -5.92
C ALA A 176 -24.52 -14.01 -5.25
N MET A 177 -24.58 -12.72 -5.63
CA MET A 177 -25.57 -11.76 -5.15
C MET A 177 -27.00 -12.13 -5.57
N ALA A 178 -27.19 -12.68 -6.77
CA ALA A 178 -28.50 -13.15 -7.24
C ALA A 178 -29.01 -14.37 -6.45
N LYS A 179 -28.10 -15.16 -5.88
CA LYS A 179 -28.43 -16.31 -5.00
C LYS A 179 -28.57 -15.93 -3.53
N ALA A 180 -28.19 -14.70 -3.14
CA ALA A 180 -28.22 -14.24 -1.76
C ALA A 180 -29.66 -14.10 -1.25
N LYS A 181 -29.93 -14.62 -0.06
CA LYS A 181 -31.27 -14.62 0.56
C LYS A 181 -31.55 -13.38 1.40
N ASN A 182 -30.50 -12.66 1.77
CA ASN A 182 -30.56 -11.49 2.62
C ASN A 182 -29.47 -10.48 2.24
N ASP A 183 -29.54 -9.28 2.83
CA ASP A 183 -28.62 -8.20 2.53
C ASP A 183 -27.18 -8.48 3.01
N GLU A 184 -27.00 -9.28 4.06
CA GLU A 184 -25.67 -9.64 4.56
C GLU A 184 -24.95 -10.59 3.59
N GLU A 185 -25.63 -11.61 3.08
CA GLU A 185 -25.12 -12.49 2.03
C GLU A 185 -24.79 -11.72 0.74
N ARG A 186 -25.63 -10.73 0.39
CA ARG A 186 -25.39 -9.87 -0.78
C ARG A 186 -24.13 -9.02 -0.59
N LYS A 187 -23.95 -8.39 0.58
CA LYS A 187 -22.73 -7.64 0.93
C LYS A 187 -21.50 -8.54 0.96
N ALA A 188 -21.62 -9.75 1.52
CA ALA A 188 -20.54 -10.72 1.56
C ALA A 188 -20.11 -11.14 0.14
N ALA A 189 -21.06 -11.41 -0.75
CA ALA A 189 -20.79 -11.69 -2.16
C ALA A 189 -20.07 -10.52 -2.87
N GLN A 190 -20.52 -9.29 -2.61
CA GLN A 190 -19.90 -8.08 -3.17
C GLN A 190 -18.48 -7.83 -2.64
N LYS A 191 -18.18 -8.21 -1.39
CA LYS A 191 -16.88 -7.97 -0.76
C LYS A 191 -15.90 -9.14 -0.86
N ARG A 192 -16.37 -10.33 -1.26
CA ARG A 192 -15.58 -11.58 -1.27
C ARG A 192 -14.20 -11.42 -1.92
N TYR A 193 -14.14 -10.92 -3.15
CA TYR A 193 -12.87 -10.73 -3.85
C TYR A 193 -12.02 -9.60 -3.24
N PRO A 194 -12.56 -8.37 -3.04
CA PRO A 194 -11.79 -7.31 -2.37
C PRO A 194 -11.20 -7.68 -1.02
N ASP A 195 -11.96 -8.38 -0.17
CA ASP A 195 -11.53 -8.77 1.17
C ASP A 195 -10.47 -9.89 1.11
N ALA A 196 -10.62 -10.84 0.17
CA ALA A 196 -9.61 -11.88 -0.03
C ALA A 196 -8.27 -11.31 -0.53
N VAL A 197 -8.28 -10.42 -1.53
CA VAL A 197 -7.06 -9.76 -2.00
C VAL A 197 -6.45 -8.87 -0.92
N LYS A 198 -7.28 -8.19 -0.11
CA LYS A 198 -6.79 -7.42 1.03
C LYS A 198 -6.08 -8.31 2.06
N ALA A 199 -6.67 -9.46 2.40
CA ALA A 199 -6.05 -10.41 3.30
C ALA A 199 -4.73 -10.98 2.74
N LEU A 200 -4.70 -11.29 1.43
CA LEU A 200 -3.48 -11.68 0.73
C LEU A 200 -2.40 -10.60 0.80
N SER A 201 -2.77 -9.32 0.61
CA SER A 201 -1.82 -8.20 0.66
C SER A 201 -1.20 -8.05 2.06
N VAL A 202 -1.99 -8.29 3.12
CA VAL A 202 -1.49 -8.30 4.50
C VAL A 202 -0.53 -9.48 4.72
N ALA A 203 -0.90 -10.69 4.30
CA ALA A 203 -0.04 -11.87 4.42
C ALA A 203 1.28 -11.70 3.65
N PHE A 204 1.22 -11.11 2.45
CA PHE A 204 2.39 -10.78 1.65
C PHE A 204 3.31 -9.78 2.36
N ALA A 205 2.76 -8.72 2.97
CA ALA A 205 3.56 -7.77 3.72
C ALA A 205 4.30 -8.43 4.90
N LEU A 206 3.67 -9.40 5.56
CA LEU A 206 4.26 -10.16 6.67
C LEU A 206 5.36 -11.15 6.22
N ALA A 207 5.29 -11.65 4.99
CA ALA A 207 6.25 -12.60 4.42
C ALA A 207 7.22 -11.95 3.39
N SER A 208 7.18 -10.63 3.23
CA SER A 208 7.81 -9.91 2.11
C SER A 208 9.33 -10.07 1.98
N ALA A 209 10.01 -10.51 3.04
CA ALA A 209 11.45 -10.79 3.05
C ALA A 209 11.82 -12.21 2.57
N SER A 210 10.83 -13.08 2.34
CA SER A 210 11.04 -14.46 1.88
C SER A 210 11.18 -14.57 0.35
N ASP A 211 11.92 -15.59 -0.10
CA ASP A 211 12.03 -15.94 -1.51
C ASP A 211 10.68 -16.36 -2.09
N GLU A 212 9.84 -17.02 -1.29
CA GLU A 212 8.46 -17.41 -1.64
C GLU A 212 7.61 -16.19 -1.97
N ALA A 213 7.68 -15.12 -1.16
CA ALA A 213 6.95 -13.90 -1.44
C ALA A 213 7.40 -13.26 -2.75
N THR A 214 8.71 -13.22 -3.01
CA THR A 214 9.26 -12.64 -4.25
C THR A 214 8.68 -13.32 -5.50
N LYS A 215 8.54 -14.65 -5.50
CA LYS A 215 7.96 -15.42 -6.62
C LYS A 215 6.49 -15.09 -6.92
N LEU A 216 5.73 -14.65 -5.91
CA LEU A 216 4.30 -14.38 -6.02
C LEU A 216 3.99 -12.91 -6.29
N ARG A 217 5.01 -12.03 -6.28
CA ARG A 217 4.86 -10.58 -6.31
C ARG A 217 4.02 -10.10 -7.51
N ASP A 218 4.31 -10.59 -8.71
CA ASP A 218 3.65 -10.11 -9.94
C ASP A 218 2.18 -10.53 -10.00
N GLU A 219 1.87 -11.76 -9.59
CA GLU A 219 0.49 -12.25 -9.48
C GLU A 219 -0.30 -11.45 -8.43
N ILE A 220 0.30 -11.18 -7.28
CA ILE A 220 -0.32 -10.36 -6.23
C ILE A 220 -0.58 -8.94 -6.74
N GLY A 221 0.37 -8.34 -7.46
CA GLY A 221 0.21 -7.03 -8.10
C GLY A 221 -0.95 -7.00 -9.09
N PHE A 222 -1.11 -8.05 -9.90
CA PHE A 222 -2.26 -8.20 -10.80
C PHE A 222 -3.59 -8.26 -10.04
N PHE A 223 -3.66 -9.04 -8.95
CA PHE A 223 -4.88 -9.11 -8.13
C PHE A 223 -5.22 -7.76 -7.46
N GLU A 224 -4.20 -7.02 -7.01
CA GLU A 224 -4.40 -5.67 -6.48
C GLU A 224 -4.94 -4.71 -7.54
N ALA A 225 -4.46 -4.79 -8.78
CA ALA A 225 -4.95 -3.99 -9.90
C ALA A 225 -6.42 -4.28 -10.23
N VAL A 226 -6.82 -5.57 -10.28
CA VAL A 226 -8.22 -5.98 -10.45
C VAL A 226 -9.07 -5.47 -9.28
N ARG A 227 -8.60 -5.60 -8.03
CA ARG A 227 -9.31 -5.07 -6.84
C ARG A 227 -9.53 -3.56 -6.93
N ALA A 228 -8.49 -2.81 -7.29
CA ALA A 228 -8.56 -1.36 -7.40
C ALA A 228 -9.57 -0.92 -8.47
N ALA A 229 -9.57 -1.59 -9.62
CA ALA A 229 -10.53 -1.35 -10.69
C ALA A 229 -11.98 -1.67 -10.25
N LEU A 230 -12.17 -2.76 -9.51
CA LEU A 230 -13.47 -3.20 -8.98
C LEU A 230 -14.05 -2.23 -7.93
N VAL A 231 -13.24 -1.77 -6.99
CA VAL A 231 -13.69 -0.81 -5.96
C VAL A 231 -14.06 0.53 -6.58
N LYS A 232 -13.32 0.94 -7.62
CA LYS A 232 -13.55 2.21 -8.33
C LYS A 232 -14.77 2.16 -9.25
N SER A 233 -15.08 1.00 -9.85
CA SER A 233 -16.29 0.84 -10.65
C SER A 233 -17.56 0.86 -9.77
N ALA A 234 -17.48 0.31 -8.55
CA ALA A 234 -18.56 0.35 -7.57
C ALA A 234 -18.89 1.76 -7.07
N SER A 235 -17.88 2.65 -6.94
CA SER A 235 -18.10 4.03 -6.49
C SER A 235 -18.71 4.94 -7.58
N THR A 236 -18.47 4.65 -8.86
CA THR A 236 -19.17 5.30 -9.99
C THR A 236 -20.63 4.87 -10.16
N GLY A 237 -21.08 3.81 -9.47
CA GLY A 237 -22.44 3.28 -9.56
C GLY A 237 -23.54 4.12 -8.90
N ARG A 238 -23.20 5.27 -8.29
CA ARG A 238 -24.20 6.23 -7.78
C ARG A 238 -24.75 7.19 -8.83
N ASP A 239 -24.11 7.30 -10.00
CA ASP A 239 -24.66 8.01 -11.16
C ASP A 239 -25.21 6.99 -12.15
N GLY A 240 -26.48 7.13 -12.54
CA GLY A 240 -27.24 6.18 -13.37
C GLY A 240 -26.74 6.02 -14.82
N ARG A 241 -25.51 5.56 -15.00
CA ARG A 241 -24.88 5.34 -16.31
C ARG A 241 -25.33 4.03 -16.94
N SER A 242 -25.49 4.05 -18.26
CA SER A 242 -25.86 2.89 -19.09
C SER A 242 -24.78 1.79 -19.03
N ALA A 243 -25.14 0.54 -19.35
CA ALA A 243 -24.20 -0.58 -19.33
C ALA A 243 -22.97 -0.34 -20.23
N GLN A 244 -23.16 0.33 -21.38
CA GLN A 244 -22.10 0.68 -22.32
C GLN A 244 -21.13 1.74 -21.76
N GLU A 245 -21.63 2.72 -21.01
CA GLU A 245 -20.77 3.72 -20.35
C GLU A 245 -19.98 3.13 -19.18
N ARG A 246 -20.55 2.13 -18.50
CA ARG A 246 -19.82 1.37 -17.46
C ARG A 246 -18.70 0.55 -18.09
N GLU A 247 -18.96 -0.12 -19.21
CA GLU A 247 -17.95 -0.87 -19.98
C GLU A 247 -16.82 0.04 -20.48
N LEU A 248 -17.16 1.24 -20.99
CA LEU A 248 -16.17 2.22 -21.45
C LEU A 248 -15.33 2.78 -20.28
N ALA A 249 -15.98 3.08 -19.14
CA ALA A 249 -15.29 3.53 -17.94
C ALA A 249 -14.38 2.44 -17.36
N ILE A 250 -14.81 1.17 -17.41
CA ILE A 250 -14.01 0.01 -17.05
C ILE A 250 -12.78 -0.10 -17.96
N LYS A 251 -12.94 0.00 -19.29
CA LYS A 251 -11.81 0.01 -20.24
C LYS A 251 -10.82 1.15 -19.97
N GLN A 252 -11.30 2.35 -19.67
CA GLN A 252 -10.45 3.50 -19.31
C GLN A 252 -9.76 3.35 -17.95
N LEU A 253 -10.38 2.65 -17.00
CA LEU A 253 -9.83 2.38 -15.68
C LEU A 253 -8.76 1.30 -15.72
N VAL A 254 -9.02 0.23 -16.46
CA VAL A 254 -8.06 -0.83 -16.76
C VAL A 254 -6.85 -0.26 -17.51
N SER A 255 -7.09 0.65 -18.48
CA SER A 255 -6.05 1.45 -19.15
C SER A 255 -5.12 2.16 -18.17
N LYS A 256 -5.68 2.80 -17.13
CA LYS A 256 -4.88 3.51 -16.12
C LYS A 256 -4.22 2.57 -15.09
N ALA A 257 -4.82 1.42 -14.80
CA ALA A 257 -4.28 0.44 -13.87
C ALA A 257 -3.08 -0.31 -14.44
N VAL A 258 -3.10 -0.64 -15.74
CA VAL A 258 -1.96 -1.27 -16.41
C VAL A 258 -0.76 -0.32 -16.52
N ILE A 259 -0.99 0.98 -16.67
CA ILE A 259 0.08 2.00 -16.59
C ILE A 259 0.67 2.07 -15.17
N SER A 260 -0.11 1.73 -14.14
CA SER A 260 0.39 1.70 -12.76
C SER A 260 1.17 0.44 -12.41
N THR A 261 0.96 -0.68 -13.13
CA THR A 261 1.79 -1.89 -13.02
C THR A 261 3.14 -1.75 -13.72
N ASP A 262 3.25 -0.90 -14.75
CA ASP A 262 4.52 -0.61 -15.43
C ASP A 262 5.49 0.26 -14.59
N ILE A 263 5.07 0.77 -13.42
CA ILE A 263 5.94 1.62 -12.54
C ILE A 263 6.68 0.78 -11.47
N ILE A 264 6.50 -0.55 -11.45
CA ILE A 264 7.26 -1.44 -10.54
C ILE A 264 8.57 -1.93 -11.22
N ASP A 265 8.83 -1.57 -12.49
CA ASP A 265 10.13 -1.79 -13.14
C ASP A 265 11.15 -0.74 -12.70
N ALA A 266 11.73 -0.94 -11.51
CA ALA A 266 13.03 -0.40 -11.15
C ALA A 266 13.63 -1.15 -9.95
N GLU A 267 13.63 -2.49 -9.98
CA GLU A 267 14.53 -3.26 -9.12
C GLU A 267 15.72 -3.79 -9.94
N ILE A 268 16.92 -3.47 -9.44
CA ILE A 268 17.99 -4.46 -9.29
C ILE A 268 18.48 -5.04 -10.62
N SER A 269 19.29 -4.27 -11.35
CA SER A 269 20.28 -4.82 -12.28
C SER A 269 21.68 -4.57 -11.75
N GLN A 270 22.23 -5.64 -11.16
CA GLN A 270 23.64 -6.02 -11.04
C GLN A 270 24.69 -4.92 -11.30
N LYS A 271 25.51 -4.60 -10.28
CA LYS A 271 26.98 -4.61 -10.39
C LYS A 271 27.62 -4.92 -9.04
N GLY A 272 27.72 -6.21 -8.76
CA GLY A 272 28.72 -6.78 -7.85
C GLY A 272 29.47 -7.88 -8.59
N CYS A 273 30.58 -7.53 -9.25
CA CYS A 273 31.77 -8.38 -9.44
C CYS A 273 32.78 -7.60 -10.30
N THR A 274 33.90 -7.18 -9.72
CA THR A 274 35.18 -7.91 -9.81
C THR A 274 36.23 -7.15 -9.02
N SER A 275 36.74 -7.82 -7.99
CA SER A 275 38.09 -7.64 -7.47
C SER A 275 39.13 -7.78 -8.59
N GLY A 276 40.07 -6.84 -8.63
CA GLY A 276 41.28 -6.82 -9.44
C GLY A 276 42.12 -5.63 -9.02
#